data_AF-A0A1H7H462-F1
#
_entry.id   AF-A0A1H7H462-F1
#
_cell.length_a   1.000
_cell.length_b   1.000
_cell.length_c   1.000
_cell.angle_alpha   90.00
_cell.angle_beta   90.00
_cell.angle_gamma   90.00
#
_symmetry.space_group_name_H-M   'P 1'
#
loop_
_entity.id
_entity.type
_entity.pdbx_description
1 polymer ?
#
loop_
_entity_poly.entity_id
_entity_poly.type
_entity_poly.pdbx_seq_one_letter_code
_entity_poly.pdbx_strand_id
1 'polypeptide(L)'
;MKKALAIAAAALMLAGCGADIEPKKDDTSAVVTDKQTTGDEDKADKIVVEVQEKPAETTAPEKDESKPETKAPAKKKADPDKINVGCMDTVEVYQRIKLKDFVFDSNAKLKNGDEYLKTDETGEHEVTLRMELDGGEAEKKVKYNVVDTTPPVMLLGDDISLSVGNDFNIDDYVSYADNLDRAPVLTVEGDVDTSAEGSYPLTLYIDDANGNRLTRYINVNVGVPSSSSDDETYDNSTIEFGDFVENYSADGREFGIDVSRWQGDIDFDAVAEAGCKFVIIRMGYGKSGGTDLDEYYYNNIEGATKAGLKVGVYFYSTDTTIEGARATAKKIVKTLDGHKLDFPVAFDWEEFQSFQRYGMSIHDLSEVYEAFASELEKNGYAAMLYSSKNFLELFWENKNNRPVWLAHYVEETTYEGDWYIWQRCGTGRIDGINGAVDLNVLQGE
;
A
#
# COMPACT_ATOMS: atom_id res chain seq x y z
N MET A 1 21.37 -42.60 -10.05
CA MET A 1 19.89 -42.68 -9.89
C MET A 1 19.47 -41.67 -8.85
N LYS A 2 18.40 -40.91 -9.15
CA LYS A 2 17.72 -39.93 -8.30
C LYS A 2 18.52 -38.67 -7.94
N LYS A 3 18.17 -37.55 -8.57
CA LYS A 3 17.96 -36.25 -7.91
C LYS A 3 16.96 -35.44 -8.77
N ALA A 4 15.86 -35.07 -8.14
CA ALA A 4 14.75 -34.24 -8.59
C ALA A 4 14.48 -33.22 -7.45
N LEU A 5 13.80 -32.10 -7.78
CA LEU A 5 13.28 -31.02 -6.91
C LEU A 5 14.34 -30.07 -6.29
N ALA A 6 14.16 -28.74 -6.10
CA ALA A 6 13.02 -27.79 -6.08
C ALA A 6 13.53 -26.33 -6.40
N ILE A 7 12.81 -25.42 -7.09
CA ILE A 7 11.81 -24.38 -6.66
C ILE A 7 12.43 -23.30 -5.73
N ALA A 8 12.62 -22.03 -6.13
CA ALA A 8 11.73 -20.84 -6.24
C ALA A 8 11.41 -20.11 -4.90
N ALA A 9 11.27 -18.77 -5.01
CA ALA A 9 10.89 -17.73 -4.04
C ALA A 9 12.02 -17.02 -3.24
N ALA A 10 12.29 -15.77 -3.62
CA ALA A 10 12.39 -14.56 -2.77
C ALA A 10 12.90 -13.40 -3.65
N ALA A 11 12.06 -12.39 -3.89
CA ALA A 11 12.40 -11.20 -4.64
C ALA A 11 13.08 -10.18 -3.70
N LEU A 12 14.39 -10.01 -3.79
CA LEU A 12 15.13 -8.80 -3.40
C LEU A 12 16.45 -8.74 -4.21
N MET A 13 16.73 -7.54 -4.72
CA MET A 13 17.65 -7.16 -5.82
C MET A 13 19.12 -7.62 -5.73
N LEU A 14 19.72 -8.02 -6.87
CA LEU A 14 20.93 -7.42 -7.49
C LEU A 14 21.44 -8.19 -8.74
N ALA A 15 21.72 -7.41 -9.80
CA ALA A 15 22.60 -7.62 -10.97
C ALA A 15 22.34 -8.77 -11.97
N GLY A 16 22.07 -8.36 -13.23
CA GLY A 16 21.99 -9.23 -14.39
C GLY A 16 23.34 -9.64 -14.99
N CYS A 17 23.32 -10.76 -15.72
CA CYS A 17 24.14 -11.03 -16.90
C CYS A 17 23.50 -12.20 -17.68
N GLY A 18 23.04 -11.91 -18.90
CA GLY A 18 22.52 -12.90 -19.84
C GLY A 18 23.62 -13.70 -20.54
N ALA A 19 23.29 -14.94 -20.92
CA ALA A 19 24.01 -15.69 -21.94
C ALA A 19 23.02 -16.53 -22.76
N ASP A 20 23.25 -16.53 -24.06
CA ASP A 20 22.36 -16.94 -25.15
C ASP A 20 21.94 -18.41 -25.16
N ILE A 21 20.67 -18.67 -25.49
CA ILE A 21 20.23 -19.92 -26.15
C ILE A 21 19.13 -19.62 -27.18
N GLU A 22 19.43 -19.92 -28.45
CA GLU A 22 18.55 -19.89 -29.63
C GLU A 22 17.23 -20.67 -29.45
N PRO A 23 16.10 -20.23 -30.05
CA PRO A 23 15.01 -21.13 -30.37
C PRO A 23 14.99 -21.51 -31.86
N LYS A 24 15.07 -22.82 -32.12
CA LYS A 24 14.77 -23.43 -33.43
C LYS A 24 13.27 -23.37 -33.72
N LYS A 25 12.97 -22.69 -34.84
CA LYS A 25 12.05 -22.98 -35.95
C LYS A 25 10.79 -23.88 -35.78
N ASP A 26 9.77 -23.35 -36.45
CA ASP A 26 8.56 -23.94 -37.08
C ASP A 26 7.37 -24.08 -36.11
N ASP A 27 6.14 -23.63 -36.42
CA ASP A 27 5.50 -23.59 -37.73
C ASP A 27 4.37 -22.53 -37.83
N THR A 28 4.28 -21.96 -39.04
CA THR A 28 3.16 -21.32 -39.75
C THR A 28 1.80 -21.05 -39.08
N SER A 29 1.36 -19.77 -39.14
CA SER A 29 0.12 -19.40 -39.86
C SER A 29 0.03 -17.88 -40.06
N ALA A 30 -0.03 -17.47 -41.33
CA ALA A 30 -0.27 -16.10 -41.76
C ALA A 30 -1.70 -15.64 -41.44
N VAL A 31 -1.86 -14.39 -40.98
CA VAL A 31 -3.11 -13.66 -41.18
C VAL A 31 -2.78 -12.26 -41.68
N VAL A 32 -3.40 -11.98 -42.82
CA VAL A 32 -3.31 -10.82 -43.68
C VAL A 32 -3.98 -9.62 -43.01
N THR A 33 -3.29 -8.48 -43.03
CA THR A 33 -3.89 -7.16 -42.87
C THR A 33 -4.77 -6.85 -44.07
N ASP A 34 -6.04 -6.49 -43.84
CA ASP A 34 -6.75 -5.69 -44.84
C ASP A 34 -7.65 -4.62 -44.21
N LYS A 35 -7.57 -3.45 -44.84
CA LYS A 35 -8.30 -2.23 -44.51
C LYS A 35 -9.69 -2.27 -45.15
N GLN A 36 -10.69 -1.88 -44.37
CA GLN A 36 -11.69 -0.85 -44.69
C GLN A 36 -12.51 -0.99 -46.00
N THR A 37 -13.84 -1.14 -45.88
CA THR A 37 -14.84 -0.26 -46.56
C THR A 37 -16.29 -0.52 -46.13
N THR A 38 -16.92 0.56 -45.63
CA THR A 38 -18.28 1.09 -45.87
C THR A 38 -19.41 0.20 -46.41
N GLY A 39 -20.59 0.30 -45.78
CA GLY A 39 -21.88 -0.12 -46.35
C GLY A 39 -23.04 0.07 -45.37
N ASP A 40 -23.95 0.97 -45.72
CA ASP A 40 -25.05 1.58 -44.96
C ASP A 40 -26.23 0.69 -44.47
N GLU A 41 -26.94 1.30 -43.51
CA GLU A 41 -28.41 1.37 -43.31
C GLU A 41 -29.18 0.34 -42.44
N ASP A 42 -29.70 0.92 -41.33
CA ASP A 42 -31.05 0.81 -40.75
C ASP A 42 -31.63 -0.55 -40.31
N LYS A 43 -31.77 -0.70 -38.99
CA LYS A 43 -33.08 -0.59 -38.32
C LYS A 43 -32.97 -0.55 -36.79
N ALA A 44 -33.67 0.42 -36.22
CA ALA A 44 -33.88 0.64 -34.81
C ALA A 44 -34.65 -0.49 -34.13
N ASP A 45 -34.28 -0.81 -32.89
CA ASP A 45 -35.25 -1.17 -31.85
C ASP A 45 -34.76 -0.62 -30.51
N LYS A 46 -35.47 0.41 -30.04
CA LYS A 46 -35.34 1.01 -28.72
C LYS A 46 -36.10 0.13 -27.72
N ILE A 47 -35.38 -0.53 -26.82
CA ILE A 47 -36.00 -1.15 -25.64
C ILE A 47 -36.02 -0.08 -24.54
N VAL A 48 -37.19 0.52 -24.35
CA VAL A 48 -37.53 1.37 -23.20
C VAL A 48 -38.11 0.45 -22.13
N VAL A 49 -37.44 0.36 -20.99
CA VAL A 49 -37.98 -0.32 -19.80
C VAL A 49 -38.75 0.73 -18.99
N GLU A 50 -40.07 0.66 -19.05
CA GLU A 50 -40.98 1.41 -18.16
C GLU A 50 -40.91 0.80 -16.76
N VAL A 51 -40.51 1.60 -15.76
CA VAL A 51 -40.72 1.29 -14.34
C VAL A 51 -41.99 2.03 -13.91
N GLN A 52 -43.05 1.28 -13.65
CA GLN A 52 -44.28 1.78 -13.03
C GLN A 52 -44.04 1.99 -11.53
N GLU A 53 -43.96 3.25 -11.09
CA GLU A 53 -44.09 3.61 -9.68
C GLU A 53 -45.56 3.61 -9.26
N LYS A 54 -45.86 2.83 -8.22
CA LYS A 54 -47.16 2.71 -7.58
C LYS A 54 -47.30 3.86 -6.55
N PRO A 55 -48.45 4.56 -6.46
CA PRO A 55 -48.59 5.67 -5.53
C PRO A 55 -48.69 5.17 -4.09
N ALA A 56 -47.88 5.76 -3.20
CA ALA A 56 -47.97 5.57 -1.77
C ALA A 56 -49.18 6.31 -1.20
N GLU A 57 -50.02 5.58 -0.49
CA GLU A 57 -51.20 6.03 0.25
C GLU A 57 -50.76 6.93 1.42
N THR A 58 -51.26 8.16 1.43
CA THR A 58 -51.02 9.14 2.50
C THR A 58 -52.08 8.98 3.57
N THR A 59 -51.76 8.31 4.68
CA THR A 59 -52.52 8.39 5.92
C THR A 59 -52.09 9.61 6.71
N ALA A 60 -53.01 10.56 6.90
CA ALA A 60 -52.82 11.74 7.73
C ALA A 60 -52.66 11.36 9.22
N PRO A 61 -51.74 11.98 9.98
CA PRO A 61 -51.74 11.87 11.42
C PRO A 61 -52.76 12.80 12.05
N GLU A 62 -53.50 12.27 13.03
CA GLU A 62 -54.40 13.00 13.90
C GLU A 62 -53.67 14.11 14.67
N LYS A 63 -54.37 15.24 14.85
CA LYS A 63 -53.95 16.35 15.70
C LYS A 63 -53.98 15.90 17.17
N ASP A 64 -52.82 15.84 17.79
CA ASP A 64 -52.69 15.86 19.25
C ASP A 64 -52.37 17.30 19.69
N GLU A 65 -53.40 17.99 20.18
CA GLU A 65 -53.27 19.26 20.88
C GLU A 65 -52.83 18.99 22.32
N SER A 66 -51.54 19.19 22.63
CA SER A 66 -51.05 19.86 23.85
C SER A 66 -49.61 19.46 24.22
N LYS A 67 -48.63 20.22 23.72
CA LYS A 67 -47.36 20.40 24.42
C LYS A 67 -46.80 21.79 24.07
N PRO A 68 -46.41 22.63 25.03
CA PRO A 68 -45.79 23.90 24.69
C PRO A 68 -44.46 23.61 24.01
N GLU A 69 -44.31 24.05 22.76
CA GLU A 69 -43.00 24.18 22.14
C GLU A 69 -42.16 25.12 23.00
N THR A 70 -41.24 24.54 23.78
CA THR A 70 -40.12 25.29 24.32
C THR A 70 -39.31 25.76 23.13
N LYS A 71 -39.54 27.00 22.69
CA LYS A 71 -38.63 27.70 21.77
C LYS A 71 -37.23 27.52 22.34
N ALA A 72 -36.39 26.78 21.62
CA ALA A 72 -34.96 26.81 21.87
C ALA A 72 -34.56 28.29 21.91
N PRO A 73 -33.88 28.75 22.98
CA PRO A 73 -33.49 30.15 23.06
C PRO A 73 -32.71 30.50 21.81
N ALA A 74 -33.13 31.56 21.09
CA ALA A 74 -32.43 32.03 19.90
C ALA A 74 -30.96 32.21 20.27
N LYS A 75 -30.09 31.41 19.64
CA LYS A 75 -28.64 31.50 19.88
C LYS A 75 -28.24 32.96 19.70
N LYS A 76 -27.64 33.54 20.74
CA LYS A 76 -27.07 34.88 20.69
C LYS A 76 -26.12 34.89 19.48
N LYS A 77 -26.29 35.80 18.53
CA LYS A 77 -25.36 35.93 17.40
C LYS A 77 -24.19 36.80 17.84
N ALA A 78 -22.98 36.32 17.66
CA ALA A 78 -21.79 37.16 17.76
C ALA A 78 -21.65 37.99 16.46
N ASP A 79 -20.93 39.10 16.57
CA ASP A 79 -20.58 39.95 15.44
C ASP A 79 -19.29 39.41 14.77
N PRO A 80 -19.36 38.90 13.52
CA PRO A 80 -18.20 38.32 12.84
C PRO A 80 -17.03 39.31 12.63
N ASP A 81 -17.30 40.62 12.66
CA ASP A 81 -16.29 41.67 12.49
C ASP A 81 -15.46 41.89 13.76
N LYS A 82 -15.95 41.40 14.91
CA LYS A 82 -15.20 41.43 16.18
C LYS A 82 -14.34 40.19 16.40
N ILE A 83 -14.43 39.22 15.51
CA ILE A 83 -13.66 37.98 15.58
C ILE A 83 -12.37 38.15 14.78
N ASN A 84 -11.26 38.08 15.51
CA ASN A 84 -9.92 38.00 14.96
C ASN A 84 -9.48 36.53 15.01
N VAL A 85 -8.99 36.03 13.88
CA VAL A 85 -8.50 34.66 13.74
C VAL A 85 -7.24 34.67 12.89
N GLY A 86 -6.17 34.09 13.40
CA GLY A 86 -4.93 33.79 12.70
C GLY A 86 -4.97 32.33 12.24
N CYS A 87 -4.84 32.14 10.93
CA CYS A 87 -4.86 30.84 10.28
C CYS A 87 -3.62 30.69 9.41
N MET A 88 -3.22 29.45 9.12
CA MET A 88 -2.19 29.20 8.12
C MET A 88 -2.61 29.75 6.75
N ASP A 89 -1.68 30.37 6.03
CA ASP A 89 -1.91 30.86 4.67
C ASP A 89 -1.79 29.74 3.62
N THR A 90 -0.95 28.74 3.91
CA THR A 90 -0.63 27.61 3.03
C THR A 90 -0.66 26.30 3.81
N VAL A 91 -1.15 25.24 3.16
CA VAL A 91 -1.12 23.86 3.66
C VAL A 91 -0.66 22.93 2.54
N GLU A 92 -0.08 21.80 2.91
CA GLU A 92 0.41 20.82 1.94
C GLU A 92 -0.76 20.01 1.35
N VAL A 93 -0.67 19.67 0.06
CA VAL A 93 -1.61 18.77 -0.61
C VAL A 93 -1.66 17.43 0.13
N TYR A 94 -2.87 16.88 0.28
CA TYR A 94 -3.16 15.65 1.03
C TYR A 94 -2.83 15.67 2.53
N GLN A 95 -2.35 16.79 3.07
CA GLN A 95 -2.08 16.92 4.49
C GLN A 95 -3.37 16.74 5.31
N ARG A 96 -3.33 15.79 6.24
CA ARG A 96 -4.45 15.52 7.15
C ARG A 96 -4.40 16.47 8.36
N ILE A 97 -4.94 17.67 8.20
CA ILE A 97 -4.94 18.72 9.23
C ILE A 97 -6.37 19.03 9.72
N LYS A 98 -6.57 19.11 11.05
CA LYS A 98 -7.84 19.52 11.65
C LYS A 98 -7.92 21.04 11.76
N LEU A 99 -9.13 21.60 11.75
CA LEU A 99 -9.31 23.06 11.84
C LEU A 99 -8.71 23.67 13.11
N LYS A 100 -8.66 22.92 14.21
CA LYS A 100 -7.98 23.36 15.45
C LYS A 100 -6.46 23.48 15.33
N ASP A 101 -5.85 22.76 14.40
CA ASP A 101 -4.40 22.79 14.15
C ASP A 101 -4.06 23.81 13.04
N PHE A 102 -5.03 24.11 12.16
CA PHE A 102 -4.96 25.17 11.15
C PHE A 102 -5.08 26.60 11.75
N VAL A 103 -5.87 26.75 12.82
CA VAL A 103 -6.06 28.02 13.53
C VAL A 103 -5.04 28.14 14.66
N PHE A 104 -4.10 29.08 14.56
CA PHE A 104 -3.04 29.27 15.56
C PHE A 104 -3.30 30.41 16.55
N ASP A 105 -4.20 31.33 16.24
CA ASP A 105 -4.58 32.44 17.12
C ASP A 105 -6.05 32.78 16.95
N SER A 106 -6.78 33.00 18.05
CA SER A 106 -8.13 33.54 17.98
C SER A 106 -8.59 34.15 19.29
N ASN A 107 -9.34 35.25 19.19
CA ASN A 107 -10.07 35.81 20.32
C ASN A 107 -11.44 35.14 20.56
N ALA A 108 -11.82 34.16 19.74
CA ALA A 108 -13.08 33.42 19.83
C ALA A 108 -12.81 31.91 19.91
N LYS A 109 -13.74 31.16 20.52
CA LYS A 109 -13.63 29.70 20.64
C LYS A 109 -14.06 29.02 19.34
N LEU A 110 -13.17 28.25 18.73
CA LEU A 110 -13.49 27.39 17.59
C LEU A 110 -14.37 26.20 18.02
N LYS A 111 -15.49 25.99 17.31
CA LYS A 111 -16.50 24.97 17.64
C LYS A 111 -16.43 23.75 16.74
N ASN A 112 -15.98 23.93 15.49
CA ASN A 112 -15.78 22.85 14.54
C ASN A 112 -14.31 22.45 14.41
N GLY A 113 -13.53 22.55 15.50
CA GLY A 113 -12.09 22.31 15.48
C GLY A 113 -11.67 20.89 15.12
N ASP A 114 -12.57 19.91 15.25
CA ASP A 114 -12.29 18.51 14.88
C ASP A 114 -12.63 18.16 13.43
N GLU A 115 -13.24 19.08 12.66
CA GLU A 115 -13.42 18.92 11.22
C GLU A 115 -12.04 18.98 10.53
N TYR A 116 -11.86 18.22 9.44
CA TYR A 116 -10.65 18.24 8.63
C TYR A 116 -10.73 19.34 7.58
N LEU A 117 -9.59 19.99 7.31
CA LEU A 117 -9.44 20.93 6.20
C LEU A 117 -9.43 20.17 4.87
N LYS A 118 -9.98 20.77 3.81
CA LYS A 118 -9.95 20.20 2.46
C LYS A 118 -8.57 20.44 1.82
N THR A 119 -7.84 19.38 1.47
CA THR A 119 -6.45 19.46 0.95
C THR A 119 -6.21 18.56 -0.27
N ASP A 120 -7.25 17.98 -0.87
CA ASP A 120 -7.20 17.05 -2.00
C ASP A 120 -6.86 17.68 -3.35
N GLU A 121 -6.94 19.01 -3.45
CA GLU A 121 -6.71 19.76 -4.70
C GLU A 121 -5.81 20.96 -4.40
N THR A 122 -4.80 21.21 -5.24
CA THR A 122 -3.96 22.42 -5.12
C THR A 122 -4.73 23.68 -5.54
N GLY A 123 -4.29 24.84 -5.08
CA GLY A 123 -4.87 26.15 -5.40
C GLY A 123 -5.49 26.88 -4.21
N GLU A 124 -6.24 27.94 -4.48
CA GLU A 124 -6.92 28.74 -3.45
C GLU A 124 -8.24 28.07 -3.03
N HIS A 125 -8.43 27.92 -1.73
CA HIS A 125 -9.63 27.34 -1.11
C HIS A 125 -10.20 28.27 -0.03
N GLU A 126 -11.42 27.98 0.42
CA GLU A 126 -12.09 28.70 1.51
C GLU A 126 -12.71 27.71 2.50
N VAL A 127 -12.52 27.95 3.79
CA VAL A 127 -13.14 27.19 4.88
C VAL A 127 -14.00 28.08 5.77
N THR A 128 -15.09 27.51 6.30
CA THR A 128 -15.98 28.19 7.26
C THR A 128 -15.67 27.73 8.68
N LEU A 129 -15.18 28.67 9.50
CA LEU A 129 -14.94 28.48 10.92
C LEU A 129 -16.20 28.85 11.72
N ARG A 130 -16.69 27.93 12.55
CA ARG A 130 -17.80 28.18 13.49
C ARG A 130 -17.20 28.62 14.82
N MET A 131 -17.43 29.86 15.20
CA MET A 131 -16.75 30.52 16.31
C MET A 131 -17.75 30.98 17.38
N GLU A 132 -17.33 30.99 18.63
CA GLU A 132 -18.11 31.49 19.77
C GLU A 132 -17.35 32.62 20.49
N LEU A 133 -17.96 33.82 20.55
CA LEU A 133 -17.43 35.01 21.20
C LEU A 133 -18.50 35.62 22.12
N ASP A 134 -18.15 35.90 23.39
CA ASP A 134 -19.07 36.47 24.40
C ASP A 134 -20.41 35.72 24.53
N GLY A 135 -20.38 34.39 24.36
CA GLY A 135 -21.54 33.50 24.39
C GLY A 135 -22.47 33.62 23.18
N GLY A 136 -22.03 34.29 22.11
CA GLY A 136 -22.71 34.29 20.82
C GLY A 136 -21.95 33.52 19.75
N GLU A 137 -22.67 32.90 18.81
CA GLU A 137 -22.08 32.15 17.69
C GLU A 137 -22.00 33.02 16.43
N ALA A 138 -20.95 32.83 15.65
CA ALA A 138 -20.73 33.44 14.35
C ALA A 138 -19.95 32.51 13.42
N GLU A 139 -20.08 32.73 12.11
CA GLU A 139 -19.30 32.04 11.09
C GLU A 139 -18.27 33.02 10.49
N LYS A 140 -17.03 32.55 10.32
CA LYS A 140 -15.97 33.30 9.65
C LYS A 140 -15.43 32.47 8.50
N LYS A 141 -15.44 33.05 7.30
CA LYS A 141 -14.81 32.45 6.12
C LYS A 141 -13.36 32.89 6.04
N VAL A 142 -12.47 31.93 5.84
CA VAL A 142 -11.03 32.16 5.73
C VAL A 142 -10.53 31.45 4.49
N LYS A 143 -9.69 32.15 3.72
CA LYS A 143 -9.01 31.60 2.56
C LYS A 143 -7.68 30.98 2.95
N TYR A 144 -7.26 29.95 2.22
CA TYR A 144 -5.97 29.30 2.35
C TYR A 144 -5.55 28.75 0.99
N ASN A 145 -4.26 28.49 0.79
CA ASN A 145 -3.76 27.84 -0.42
C ASN A 145 -3.31 26.42 -0.10
N VAL A 146 -3.70 25.48 -0.93
CA VAL A 146 -3.13 24.13 -0.93
C VAL A 146 -2.02 24.12 -1.96
N VAL A 147 -0.81 23.76 -1.54
CA VAL A 147 0.38 23.73 -2.38
C VAL A 147 1.02 22.35 -2.29
N ASP A 148 1.79 22.02 -3.31
CA ASP A 148 2.62 20.82 -3.31
C ASP A 148 4.07 21.27 -3.19
N THR A 149 4.68 20.94 -2.06
CA THR A 149 6.05 21.33 -1.71
C THR A 149 6.93 20.12 -1.41
N THR A 150 6.37 18.92 -1.55
CA THR A 150 7.04 17.66 -1.27
C THR A 150 7.85 17.25 -2.50
N PRO A 151 9.17 17.03 -2.38
CA PRO A 151 9.95 16.49 -3.48
C PRO A 151 9.65 15.01 -3.75
N PRO A 152 9.88 14.53 -4.98
CA PRO A 152 9.82 13.10 -5.30
C PRO A 152 10.73 12.26 -4.43
N VAL A 153 10.39 10.97 -4.28
CA VAL A 153 11.22 9.94 -3.65
C VAL A 153 11.88 9.04 -4.69
N MET A 154 13.02 8.46 -4.33
CA MET A 154 13.78 7.53 -5.19
C MET A 154 14.13 6.25 -4.42
N LEU A 155 13.91 5.13 -5.08
CA LEU A 155 14.38 3.81 -4.73
C LEU A 155 15.59 3.49 -5.61
N LEU A 156 16.77 3.58 -4.99
CA LEU A 156 18.05 3.27 -5.59
C LEU A 156 18.92 2.71 -4.46
N GLY A 157 19.73 1.69 -4.77
CA GLY A 157 20.79 1.25 -3.86
C GLY A 157 21.90 2.31 -3.74
N ASP A 158 23.05 1.90 -3.22
CA ASP A 158 24.24 2.74 -3.19
C ASP A 158 24.87 2.86 -4.61
N ASP A 159 26.20 2.79 -4.70
CA ASP A 159 26.91 2.84 -5.95
C ASP A 159 26.68 1.58 -6.79
N ILE A 160 26.53 1.76 -8.11
CA ILE A 160 26.29 0.66 -9.06
C ILE A 160 27.64 0.04 -9.42
N SER A 161 27.73 -1.29 -9.41
CA SER A 161 28.93 -2.02 -9.86
C SER A 161 28.65 -2.90 -11.08
N LEU A 162 29.53 -2.82 -12.09
CA LEU A 162 29.40 -3.52 -13.37
C LEU A 162 30.71 -4.20 -13.76
N SER A 163 30.62 -5.33 -14.47
CA SER A 163 31.78 -5.90 -15.16
C SER A 163 32.12 -5.09 -16.40
N VAL A 164 33.41 -5.04 -16.77
CA VAL A 164 33.86 -4.35 -17.99
C VAL A 164 33.15 -4.93 -19.22
N GLY A 165 32.58 -4.04 -20.02
CA GLY A 165 31.88 -4.36 -21.25
C GLY A 165 30.39 -4.69 -21.09
N ASN A 166 29.87 -4.73 -19.85
CA ASN A 166 28.44 -4.90 -19.64
C ASN A 166 27.66 -3.64 -20.09
N ASP A 167 26.46 -3.85 -20.61
CA ASP A 167 25.54 -2.77 -20.91
C ASP A 167 25.10 -2.07 -19.61
N PHE A 168 24.89 -0.76 -19.68
CA PHE A 168 24.41 0.06 -18.57
C PHE A 168 23.20 0.87 -19.00
N ASN A 169 22.11 0.72 -18.24
CA ASN A 169 20.95 1.59 -18.31
C ASN A 169 20.51 1.93 -16.89
N ILE A 170 20.43 3.22 -16.56
CA ILE A 170 20.04 3.69 -15.23
C ILE A 170 18.61 3.25 -14.86
N ASP A 171 17.71 3.13 -15.84
CA ASP A 171 16.31 2.74 -15.62
C ASP A 171 16.19 1.32 -15.04
N ASP A 172 17.22 0.48 -15.18
CA ASP A 172 17.24 -0.88 -14.62
C ASP A 172 17.53 -0.89 -13.10
N TYR A 173 17.97 0.24 -12.54
CA TYR A 173 18.42 0.36 -11.15
C TYR A 173 17.56 1.30 -10.30
N VAL A 174 16.79 2.19 -10.95
CA VAL A 174 16.08 3.26 -10.25
C VAL A 174 14.57 3.13 -10.39
N SER A 175 13.87 3.21 -9.26
CA SER A 175 12.46 3.54 -9.23
C SER A 175 12.24 4.83 -8.46
N TYR A 176 11.15 5.53 -8.74
CA TYR A 176 10.84 6.82 -8.16
C TYR A 176 9.35 7.12 -8.26
N ALA A 177 8.88 7.98 -7.37
CA ALA A 177 7.49 8.36 -7.24
C ALA A 177 7.36 9.73 -6.61
N ASP A 178 6.18 10.32 -6.73
CA ASP A 178 5.83 11.57 -6.08
C ASP A 178 4.47 11.43 -5.35
N ASN A 179 4.23 12.28 -4.35
CA ASN A 179 2.97 12.32 -3.60
C ASN A 179 1.79 12.73 -4.49
N LEU A 180 1.98 13.71 -5.36
CA LEU A 180 0.93 14.28 -6.20
C LEU A 180 1.11 13.95 -7.68
N ASP A 181 2.33 14.06 -8.21
CA ASP A 181 2.64 13.85 -9.61
C ASP A 181 2.66 12.34 -9.95
N ARG A 182 1.91 11.98 -10.99
CA ARG A 182 1.84 10.61 -11.53
C ARG A 182 2.93 10.31 -12.54
N ALA A 183 3.62 11.33 -13.03
CA ALA A 183 4.65 11.22 -14.04
C ALA A 183 5.84 12.16 -13.78
N PRO A 184 6.48 12.07 -12.60
CA PRO A 184 7.75 12.78 -12.37
C PRO A 184 8.81 12.36 -13.40
N VAL A 185 9.81 13.22 -13.62
CA VAL A 185 10.78 13.07 -14.70
C VAL A 185 12.20 12.88 -14.16
N LEU A 186 12.83 11.76 -14.52
CA LEU A 186 14.25 11.51 -14.27
C LEU A 186 15.13 12.19 -15.33
N THR A 187 16.12 12.95 -14.86
CA THR A 187 17.23 13.49 -15.68
C THR A 187 18.56 12.97 -15.12
N VAL A 188 19.44 12.51 -16.01
CA VAL A 188 20.78 12.00 -15.65
C VAL A 188 21.86 12.87 -16.28
N GLU A 189 22.77 13.37 -15.44
CA GLU A 189 23.97 14.08 -15.85
C GLU A 189 25.22 13.24 -15.55
N GLY A 190 26.10 13.12 -16.53
CA GLY A 190 27.31 12.29 -16.47
C GLY A 190 27.37 11.31 -17.65
N ASP A 191 28.48 10.59 -17.76
CA ASP A 191 28.68 9.58 -18.79
C ASP A 191 29.44 8.40 -18.20
N VAL A 192 29.10 7.18 -18.62
CA VAL A 192 29.68 5.93 -18.12
C VAL A 192 30.32 5.19 -19.30
N ASP A 193 31.65 5.14 -19.33
CA ASP A 193 32.37 4.31 -20.28
C ASP A 193 32.48 2.88 -19.73
N THR A 194 31.55 2.01 -20.09
CA THR A 194 31.56 0.62 -19.61
C THR A 194 32.70 -0.21 -20.20
N SER A 195 33.43 0.29 -21.20
CA SER A 195 34.54 -0.43 -21.84
C SER A 195 35.88 -0.28 -21.11
N ALA A 196 35.96 0.65 -20.15
CA ALA A 196 37.16 0.91 -19.38
C ALA A 196 36.88 0.73 -17.88
N GLU A 197 37.87 0.22 -17.15
CA GLU A 197 37.81 0.19 -15.69
C GLU A 197 37.83 1.62 -15.15
N GLY A 198 36.94 1.92 -14.22
CA GLY A 198 36.81 3.29 -13.71
C GLY A 198 35.64 3.48 -12.76
N SER A 199 35.60 4.66 -12.15
CA SER A 199 34.49 5.14 -11.34
C SER A 199 33.91 6.37 -12.02
N TYR A 200 32.64 6.28 -12.41
CA TYR A 200 31.96 7.24 -13.25
C TYR A 200 30.86 7.93 -12.43
N PRO A 201 31.06 9.18 -11.99
CA PRO A 201 30.07 9.88 -11.18
C PRO A 201 28.87 10.29 -12.05
N LEU A 202 27.67 10.01 -11.55
CA LEU A 202 26.41 10.48 -12.11
C LEU A 202 25.69 11.39 -11.11
N THR A 203 25.01 12.40 -11.63
CA THR A 203 24.01 13.20 -10.89
C THR A 203 22.64 12.92 -11.46
N LEU A 204 21.73 12.49 -10.59
CA LEU A 204 20.34 12.17 -10.92
C LEU A 204 19.44 13.27 -10.36
N TYR A 205 18.51 13.75 -11.18
CA TYR A 205 17.46 14.66 -10.75
C TYR A 205 16.11 14.01 -11.03
N ILE A 206 15.19 14.09 -10.07
CA ILE A 206 13.78 13.80 -10.32
C ILE A 206 13.01 15.08 -10.06
N ASP A 207 12.32 15.55 -11.10
CA ASP A 207 11.46 16.73 -11.07
C ASP A 207 10.00 16.31 -11.08
N ASP A 208 9.18 16.95 -10.25
CA ASP A 208 7.72 16.89 -10.38
C ASP A 208 7.16 18.04 -11.25
N ALA A 209 5.86 17.97 -11.53
CA ALA A 209 5.13 18.99 -12.26
C ALA A 209 5.00 20.34 -11.53
N ASN A 210 5.26 20.37 -10.22
CA ASN A 210 5.08 21.51 -9.33
C ASN A 210 6.40 22.27 -9.05
N GLY A 211 7.52 21.75 -9.56
CA GLY A 211 8.85 22.33 -9.47
C GLY A 211 9.65 21.88 -8.26
N ASN A 212 9.21 20.87 -7.51
CA ASN A 212 10.04 20.24 -6.49
C ASN A 212 10.99 19.24 -7.15
N ARG A 213 12.18 19.09 -6.55
CA ARG A 213 13.26 18.29 -7.12
C ARG A 213 13.97 17.49 -6.05
N LEU A 214 14.17 16.20 -6.32
CA LEU A 214 15.14 15.37 -5.64
C LEU A 214 16.45 15.35 -6.44
N THR A 215 17.59 15.49 -5.74
CA THR A 215 18.92 15.30 -6.33
C THR A 215 19.64 14.14 -5.64
N ARG A 216 20.26 13.25 -6.42
CA ARG A 216 21.09 12.15 -5.96
C ARG A 216 22.42 12.11 -6.71
N TYR A 217 23.47 11.71 -5.99
CA TYR A 217 24.81 11.54 -6.53
C TYR A 217 25.22 10.09 -6.32
N ILE A 218 25.65 9.42 -7.38
CA ILE A 218 26.12 8.03 -7.33
C ILE A 218 27.40 7.88 -8.15
N ASN A 219 28.13 6.81 -7.93
CA ASN A 219 29.13 6.33 -8.86
C ASN A 219 28.68 5.04 -9.52
N VAL A 220 29.01 4.91 -10.80
CA VAL A 220 29.02 3.64 -11.51
C VAL A 220 30.45 3.13 -11.57
N ASN A 221 30.73 2.02 -10.91
CA ASN A 221 32.05 1.41 -10.82
C ASN A 221 32.16 0.26 -11.83
N VAL A 222 33.04 0.41 -12.82
CA VAL A 222 33.25 -0.57 -13.89
C VAL A 222 34.55 -1.32 -13.64
N GLY A 223 34.49 -2.66 -13.65
CA GLY A 223 35.67 -3.53 -13.49
C GLY A 223 36.23 -3.63 -12.08
N VAL A 224 35.66 -2.89 -11.13
CA VAL A 224 35.85 -3.18 -9.71
C VAL A 224 34.97 -4.40 -9.41
N PRO A 225 35.52 -5.56 -9.01
CA PRO A 225 34.68 -6.62 -8.47
C PRO A 225 33.88 -6.01 -7.33
N SER A 226 32.55 -6.17 -7.35
CA SER A 226 31.67 -5.66 -6.31
C SER A 226 32.29 -5.96 -4.94
N SER A 227 32.95 -4.97 -4.34
CA SER A 227 33.16 -4.96 -2.91
C SER A 227 31.82 -4.51 -2.41
N SER A 228 30.93 -5.47 -2.14
CA SER A 228 29.76 -5.25 -1.32
C SER A 228 30.25 -4.66 0.00
N SER A 229 30.37 -3.34 0.06
CA SER A 229 30.40 -2.59 1.31
C SER A 229 28.99 -2.40 1.87
N ASP A 230 27.97 -2.95 1.21
CA ASP A 230 26.76 -3.48 1.83
C ASP A 230 27.06 -4.88 2.39
N ASP A 231 28.04 -4.94 3.29
CA ASP A 231 28.14 -6.02 4.28
C ASP A 231 27.35 -5.57 5.52
N GLU A 232 26.11 -5.12 5.35
CA GLU A 232 25.09 -5.76 6.18
C GLU A 232 24.99 -7.15 5.60
N THR A 233 25.79 -8.07 6.16
CA THR A 233 25.68 -9.49 5.91
C THR A 233 24.23 -9.82 6.21
N TYR A 234 23.40 -9.85 5.17
CA TYR A 234 22.10 -10.49 5.24
C TYR A 234 22.45 -11.91 5.58
N ASP A 235 22.33 -12.24 6.86
CA ASP A 235 22.65 -13.55 7.33
C ASP A 235 21.59 -14.49 6.75
N ASN A 236 21.91 -15.00 5.55
CA ASN A 236 21.14 -16.03 4.89
C ASN A 236 21.37 -17.38 5.59
N SER A 237 21.97 -17.38 6.79
CA SER A 237 21.81 -18.50 7.68
C SER A 237 20.32 -18.73 7.91
N THR A 238 19.99 -20.00 7.86
CA THR A 238 18.67 -20.44 8.23
C THR A 238 18.49 -20.22 9.71
N ILE A 239 17.36 -19.62 10.10
CA ILE A 239 16.95 -19.49 11.50
C ILE A 239 15.95 -20.60 11.82
N GLU A 240 16.29 -21.50 12.73
CA GLU A 240 15.34 -22.50 13.22
C GLU A 240 14.26 -21.83 14.09
N PHE A 241 12.99 -22.21 13.93
CA PHE A 241 11.86 -21.58 14.62
C PHE A 241 12.01 -21.60 16.14
N GLY A 242 12.58 -22.68 16.69
CA GLY A 242 12.87 -22.78 18.13
C GLY A 242 13.83 -21.69 18.61
N ASP A 243 14.94 -21.49 17.89
CA ASP A 243 15.94 -20.46 18.21
C ASP A 243 15.33 -19.05 18.05
N PHE A 244 14.51 -18.85 17.03
CA PHE A 244 13.76 -17.61 16.83
C PHE A 244 12.85 -17.29 18.03
N VAL A 245 12.06 -18.27 18.49
CA VAL A 245 11.21 -18.12 19.67
C VAL A 245 12.05 -17.79 20.90
N GLU A 246 13.13 -18.52 21.15
CA GLU A 246 14.01 -18.30 22.31
C GLU A 246 14.56 -16.87 22.35
N ASN A 247 15.07 -16.38 21.21
CA ASN A 247 15.68 -15.05 21.09
C ASN A 247 14.70 -13.90 21.36
N TYR A 248 13.40 -14.09 21.08
CA TYR A 248 12.40 -13.02 21.18
C TYR A 248 11.35 -13.26 22.27
N SER A 249 11.47 -14.34 23.04
CA SER A 249 10.51 -14.77 24.06
C SER A 249 10.42 -13.88 25.30
N ALA A 250 11.38 -12.97 25.52
CA ALA A 250 11.53 -12.19 26.75
C ALA A 250 10.29 -11.35 27.12
N ASP A 251 9.44 -11.04 26.14
CA ASP A 251 8.28 -10.15 26.31
C ASP A 251 6.93 -10.90 26.26
N GLY A 252 6.93 -12.24 26.29
CA GLY A 252 5.69 -13.03 26.26
C GLY A 252 4.93 -12.97 24.93
N ARG A 253 5.62 -12.58 23.84
CA ARG A 253 5.05 -12.46 22.50
C ARG A 253 4.66 -13.83 21.93
N GLU A 254 3.72 -13.81 21.00
CA GLU A 254 3.38 -14.97 20.18
C GLU A 254 4.16 -14.94 18.87
N PHE A 255 4.47 -16.13 18.35
CA PHE A 255 5.25 -16.31 17.14
C PHE A 255 4.46 -17.12 16.12
N GLY A 256 4.64 -16.76 14.87
CA GLY A 256 3.89 -17.35 13.77
C GLY A 256 4.69 -17.38 12.48
N ILE A 257 4.03 -17.88 11.46
CA ILE A 257 4.57 -17.97 10.10
C ILE A 257 3.58 -17.36 9.11
N ASP A 258 4.04 -17.06 7.91
CA ASP A 258 3.16 -16.82 6.77
C ASP A 258 3.49 -17.78 5.63
N VAL A 259 2.44 -18.23 4.94
CA VAL A 259 2.52 -19.37 4.01
C VAL A 259 1.69 -19.15 2.77
N SER A 260 2.13 -19.78 1.67
CA SER A 260 1.46 -19.77 0.38
C SER A 260 1.68 -21.11 -0.34
N ARG A 261 1.35 -21.19 -1.64
CA ARG A 261 1.76 -22.31 -2.49
C ARG A 261 3.25 -22.67 -2.43
N TRP A 262 4.12 -21.74 -2.04
CA TRP A 262 5.57 -21.94 -2.08
C TRP A 262 6.04 -22.96 -1.05
N GLN A 263 5.31 -23.12 0.07
CA GLN A 263 5.60 -24.10 1.11
C GLN A 263 5.07 -25.51 0.77
N GLY A 264 4.23 -25.64 -0.26
CA GLY A 264 3.67 -26.93 -0.69
C GLY A 264 2.75 -27.55 0.35
N ASP A 265 2.79 -28.88 0.48
CA ASP A 265 2.04 -29.60 1.50
C ASP A 265 2.65 -29.38 2.90
N ILE A 266 1.83 -28.91 3.85
CA ILE A 266 2.25 -28.54 5.21
C ILE A 266 1.61 -29.49 6.23
N ASP A 267 2.42 -30.01 7.15
CA ASP A 267 1.94 -30.69 8.35
C ASP A 267 1.70 -29.67 9.46
N PHE A 268 0.47 -29.15 9.55
CA PHE A 268 0.12 -28.12 10.54
C PHE A 268 0.09 -28.63 11.98
N ASP A 269 -0.10 -29.93 12.20
CA ASP A 269 -0.01 -30.50 13.55
C ASP A 269 1.45 -30.42 14.02
N ALA A 270 2.42 -30.76 13.16
CA ALA A 270 3.85 -30.59 13.44
C ALA A 270 4.24 -29.12 13.64
N VAL A 271 3.71 -28.20 12.82
CA VAL A 271 3.93 -26.75 12.97
C VAL A 271 3.45 -26.26 14.34
N ALA A 272 2.25 -26.68 14.78
CA ALA A 272 1.72 -26.32 16.08
C ALA A 272 2.53 -26.95 17.24
N GLU A 273 2.96 -28.20 17.09
CA GLU A 273 3.83 -28.90 18.04
C GLU A 273 5.20 -28.23 18.18
N ALA A 274 5.74 -27.64 17.11
CA ALA A 274 6.96 -26.84 17.11
C ALA A 274 6.81 -25.49 17.86
N GLY A 275 5.60 -25.16 18.33
CA GLY A 275 5.33 -24.00 19.18
C GLY A 275 4.71 -22.81 18.47
N CYS A 276 4.50 -22.89 17.15
CA CYS A 276 3.83 -21.86 16.36
C CYS A 276 2.43 -21.57 16.90
N LYS A 277 2.03 -20.30 16.93
CA LYS A 277 0.73 -19.83 17.48
C LYS A 277 -0.23 -19.32 16.43
N PHE A 278 0.29 -18.81 15.32
CA PHE A 278 -0.54 -18.26 14.25
C PHE A 278 0.07 -18.44 12.87
N VAL A 279 -0.80 -18.40 11.86
CA VAL A 279 -0.43 -18.49 10.44
C VAL A 279 -1.17 -17.42 9.65
N ILE A 280 -0.45 -16.62 8.86
CA ILE A 280 -1.04 -15.71 7.86
C ILE A 280 -0.94 -16.37 6.48
N ILE A 281 -2.08 -16.63 5.84
CA ILE A 281 -2.16 -17.49 4.65
C ILE A 281 -2.43 -16.67 3.40
N ARG A 282 -1.65 -16.88 2.33
CA ARG A 282 -1.96 -16.23 1.05
C ARG A 282 -3.28 -16.77 0.52
N MET A 283 -4.27 -15.89 0.41
CA MET A 283 -5.54 -16.24 -0.20
C MET A 283 -5.44 -16.23 -1.72
N GLY A 284 -4.75 -15.25 -2.27
CA GLY A 284 -4.64 -15.06 -3.70
C GLY A 284 -3.66 -13.98 -4.07
N TYR A 285 -3.55 -13.76 -5.37
CA TYR A 285 -2.60 -12.82 -5.93
C TYR A 285 -3.15 -12.15 -7.20
N GLY A 286 -2.73 -10.92 -7.45
CA GLY A 286 -2.92 -10.19 -8.68
C GLY A 286 -2.08 -10.79 -9.81
N LYS A 287 -2.61 -10.75 -11.03
CA LYS A 287 -1.90 -11.12 -12.26
C LYS A 287 -2.42 -10.29 -13.43
N SER A 288 -1.71 -10.35 -14.55
CA SER A 288 -2.22 -9.76 -15.80
C SER A 288 -3.63 -10.27 -16.11
N GLY A 289 -4.59 -9.34 -16.20
CA GLY A 289 -5.99 -9.63 -16.48
C GLY A 289 -6.87 -9.99 -15.27
N GLY A 290 -6.39 -9.87 -14.02
CA GLY A 290 -7.23 -9.97 -12.82
C GLY A 290 -6.54 -10.56 -11.59
N THR A 291 -7.23 -11.48 -10.92
CA THR A 291 -6.80 -12.08 -9.65
C THR A 291 -6.98 -13.59 -9.72
N ASP A 292 -6.04 -14.35 -9.15
CA ASP A 292 -6.19 -15.78 -8.93
C ASP A 292 -6.23 -16.11 -7.42
N LEU A 293 -6.82 -17.27 -7.11
CA LEU A 293 -6.73 -17.87 -5.79
C LEU A 293 -5.39 -18.62 -5.68
N ASP A 294 -4.75 -18.57 -4.52
CA ASP A 294 -3.61 -19.43 -4.22
C ASP A 294 -4.10 -20.89 -4.18
N GLU A 295 -3.41 -21.77 -4.91
CA GLU A 295 -3.81 -23.17 -5.10
C GLU A 295 -3.85 -23.96 -3.78
N TYR A 296 -3.12 -23.51 -2.76
CA TYR A 296 -3.05 -24.14 -1.44
C TYR A 296 -3.94 -23.46 -0.40
N TYR A 297 -4.62 -22.35 -0.73
CA TYR A 297 -5.39 -21.56 0.24
C TYR A 297 -6.36 -22.42 1.08
N TYR A 298 -7.21 -23.22 0.44
CA TYR A 298 -8.20 -24.04 1.17
C TYR A 298 -7.54 -25.10 2.05
N ASN A 299 -6.52 -25.79 1.54
CA ASN A 299 -5.78 -26.78 2.33
C ASN A 299 -5.10 -26.13 3.55
N ASN A 300 -4.50 -24.95 3.36
CA ASN A 300 -3.79 -24.23 4.40
C ASN A 300 -4.75 -23.71 5.48
N ILE A 301 -5.86 -23.08 5.10
CA ILE A 301 -6.79 -22.51 6.09
C ILE A 301 -7.52 -23.60 6.87
N GLU A 302 -7.91 -24.70 6.22
CA GLU A 302 -8.52 -25.85 6.90
C GLU A 302 -7.52 -26.56 7.81
N GLY A 303 -6.29 -26.78 7.32
CA GLY A 303 -5.22 -27.43 8.06
C GLY A 303 -4.81 -26.67 9.32
N ALA A 304 -4.51 -25.38 9.17
CA ALA A 304 -4.13 -24.51 10.29
C ALA A 304 -5.25 -24.39 11.33
N THR A 305 -6.49 -24.19 10.89
CA THR A 305 -7.65 -24.12 11.79
C THR A 305 -7.83 -25.42 12.58
N LYS A 306 -7.68 -26.58 11.92
CA LYS A 306 -7.83 -27.89 12.56
C LYS A 306 -6.72 -28.17 13.57
N ALA A 307 -5.50 -27.72 13.31
CA ALA A 307 -4.37 -27.79 14.25
C ALA A 307 -4.51 -26.82 15.44
N GLY A 308 -5.52 -25.94 15.43
CA GLY A 308 -5.79 -25.00 16.51
C GLY A 308 -4.91 -23.74 16.48
N LEU A 309 -4.29 -23.44 15.33
CA LEU A 309 -3.54 -22.21 15.11
C LEU A 309 -4.50 -21.04 14.88
N LYS A 310 -4.13 -19.84 15.35
CA LYS A 310 -4.85 -18.62 14.97
C LYS A 310 -4.60 -18.33 13.49
N VAL A 311 -5.63 -17.94 12.74
CA VAL A 311 -5.55 -17.80 11.28
C VAL A 311 -5.81 -16.38 10.80
N GLY A 312 -4.91 -15.90 9.95
CA GLY A 312 -5.06 -14.67 9.16
C GLY A 312 -4.89 -14.97 7.68
N VAL A 313 -5.21 -13.99 6.83
CA VAL A 313 -5.00 -14.12 5.38
C VAL A 313 -4.40 -12.85 4.81
N TYR A 314 -3.65 -12.99 3.73
CA TYR A 314 -3.16 -11.87 2.93
C TYR A 314 -3.49 -12.05 1.46
N PHE A 315 -3.49 -10.93 0.73
CA PHE A 315 -3.69 -10.91 -0.70
C PHE A 315 -2.60 -10.08 -1.36
N TYR A 316 -1.77 -10.74 -2.19
CA TYR A 316 -0.76 -10.06 -3.00
C TYR A 316 -1.47 -9.27 -4.10
N SER A 317 -1.59 -7.97 -3.93
CA SER A 317 -2.31 -7.07 -4.80
C SER A 317 -1.41 -6.50 -5.89
N THR A 318 -1.97 -6.40 -7.08
CA THR A 318 -1.43 -5.57 -8.18
C THR A 318 -2.45 -4.51 -8.59
N ASP A 319 -3.42 -4.21 -7.74
CA ASP A 319 -4.46 -3.23 -8.02
C ASP A 319 -3.86 -1.83 -8.09
N THR A 320 -4.34 -1.05 -9.06
CA THR A 320 -3.93 0.35 -9.28
C THR A 320 -5.11 1.31 -9.33
N THR A 321 -6.31 0.81 -9.06
CA THR A 321 -7.53 1.60 -9.10
C THR A 321 -8.41 1.27 -7.90
N ILE A 322 -9.14 2.26 -7.43
CA ILE A 322 -10.15 2.13 -6.36
C ILE A 322 -11.17 1.02 -6.71
N GLU A 323 -11.60 0.94 -7.97
CA GLU A 323 -12.56 -0.07 -8.42
C GLU A 323 -11.97 -1.47 -8.38
N GLY A 324 -10.72 -1.64 -8.82
CA GLY A 324 -9.97 -2.90 -8.74
C GLY A 324 -9.83 -3.38 -7.30
N ALA A 325 -9.34 -2.52 -6.41
CA ALA A 325 -9.19 -2.82 -4.99
C ALA A 325 -10.52 -3.26 -4.33
N ARG A 326 -11.63 -2.57 -4.61
CA ARG A 326 -12.96 -2.98 -4.12
C ARG A 326 -13.41 -4.31 -4.70
N ALA A 327 -13.12 -4.58 -5.97
CA ALA A 327 -13.45 -5.85 -6.60
C ALA A 327 -12.64 -7.00 -5.98
N THR A 328 -11.36 -6.79 -5.70
CA THR A 328 -10.49 -7.73 -4.98
C THR A 328 -11.00 -7.99 -3.57
N ALA A 329 -11.30 -6.95 -2.78
CA ALA A 329 -11.88 -7.09 -1.45
C ALA A 329 -13.21 -7.88 -1.46
N LYS A 330 -14.10 -7.63 -2.43
CA LYS A 330 -15.35 -8.41 -2.58
C LYS A 330 -15.10 -9.87 -2.90
N LYS A 331 -14.07 -10.19 -3.68
CA LYS A 331 -13.67 -11.58 -3.96
C LYS A 331 -13.15 -12.24 -2.68
N ILE A 332 -12.33 -11.56 -1.89
CA ILE A 332 -11.86 -12.05 -0.59
C ILE A 332 -13.04 -12.36 0.33
N VAL A 333 -13.98 -11.42 0.51
CA VAL A 333 -15.20 -11.62 1.32
C VAL A 333 -15.98 -12.84 0.87
N LYS A 334 -16.16 -13.00 -0.44
CA LYS A 334 -16.86 -14.15 -1.03
C LYS A 334 -16.12 -15.47 -0.79
N THR A 335 -14.80 -15.47 -0.92
CA THR A 335 -13.94 -16.64 -0.70
C THR A 335 -13.92 -17.06 0.77
N LEU A 336 -13.96 -16.10 1.69
CA LEU A 336 -14.06 -16.37 3.13
C LEU A 336 -15.39 -17.02 3.49
N ASP A 337 -16.49 -16.68 2.80
CA ASP A 337 -17.83 -17.27 3.01
C ASP A 337 -18.27 -17.35 4.49
N GLY A 338 -17.92 -16.31 5.26
CA GLY A 338 -18.23 -16.22 6.69
C GLY A 338 -17.23 -16.92 7.62
N HIS A 339 -16.13 -17.48 7.09
CA HIS A 339 -15.00 -17.96 7.88
C HIS A 339 -14.43 -16.81 8.72
N LYS A 340 -14.36 -17.00 10.04
CA LYS A 340 -13.84 -15.98 10.96
C LYS A 340 -12.32 -16.02 10.97
N LEU A 341 -11.70 -14.85 10.93
CA LEU A 341 -10.26 -14.69 11.04
C LEU A 341 -9.89 -14.15 12.42
N ASP A 342 -8.76 -14.58 12.94
CA ASP A 342 -8.16 -14.06 14.17
C ASP A 342 -7.36 -12.78 13.93
N PHE A 343 -6.99 -12.52 12.66
CA PHE A 343 -6.23 -11.35 12.23
C PHE A 343 -6.95 -10.57 11.12
N PRO A 344 -6.67 -9.27 10.95
CA PRO A 344 -7.13 -8.51 9.80
C PRO A 344 -6.62 -9.12 8.48
N VAL A 345 -7.34 -8.89 7.40
CA VAL A 345 -6.89 -9.25 6.05
C VAL A 345 -5.77 -8.30 5.64
N ALA A 346 -4.59 -8.83 5.32
CA ALA A 346 -3.47 -8.00 4.89
C ALA A 346 -3.53 -7.67 3.39
N PHE A 347 -3.36 -6.38 3.07
CA PHE A 347 -3.09 -5.88 1.73
C PHE A 347 -1.59 -5.86 1.49
N ASP A 348 -1.13 -6.66 0.53
CA ASP A 348 0.28 -6.86 0.23
C ASP A 348 0.56 -6.35 -1.19
N TRP A 349 1.14 -5.17 -1.34
CA TRP A 349 1.48 -4.57 -2.63
C TRP A 349 2.97 -4.26 -2.63
N GLU A 350 3.74 -4.94 -3.47
CA GLU A 350 5.22 -4.89 -3.44
C GLU A 350 5.85 -4.46 -4.77
N GLU A 351 5.07 -3.87 -5.66
CA GLU A 351 5.49 -3.57 -7.03
C GLU A 351 6.27 -2.23 -7.13
N PHE A 352 6.96 -1.87 -6.04
CA PHE A 352 7.64 -0.59 -5.85
C PHE A 352 8.83 -0.39 -6.80
N GLN A 353 9.56 -1.45 -7.15
CA GLN A 353 10.74 -1.36 -8.03
C GLN A 353 10.39 -1.02 -9.48
N SER A 354 9.11 -0.97 -9.80
CA SER A 354 8.65 -0.58 -11.13
C SER A 354 7.43 0.34 -11.03
N PHE A 355 7.35 1.12 -9.95
CA PHE A 355 6.17 1.91 -9.58
C PHE A 355 5.66 2.78 -10.74
N GLN A 356 6.57 3.39 -11.51
CA GLN A 356 6.23 4.27 -12.64
C GLN A 356 5.44 3.57 -13.75
N ARG A 357 5.59 2.25 -13.91
CA ARG A 357 4.84 1.49 -14.94
C ARG A 357 3.32 1.54 -14.72
N TYR A 358 2.90 1.88 -13.50
CA TYR A 358 1.51 1.94 -13.11
C TYR A 358 0.88 3.33 -13.29
N GLY A 359 1.69 4.38 -13.48
CA GLY A 359 1.19 5.75 -13.66
C GLY A 359 0.36 6.26 -12.48
N MET A 360 0.77 5.90 -11.26
CA MET A 360 0.15 6.31 -10.00
C MET A 360 1.06 7.30 -9.27
N SER A 361 0.47 8.13 -8.41
CA SER A 361 1.19 8.80 -7.34
C SER A 361 1.17 7.95 -6.06
N ILE A 362 2.00 8.30 -5.07
CA ILE A 362 1.97 7.69 -3.73
C ILE A 362 0.58 7.82 -3.08
N HIS A 363 -0.09 8.96 -3.29
CA HIS A 363 -1.44 9.16 -2.80
C HIS A 363 -2.44 8.22 -3.48
N ASP A 364 -2.34 8.00 -4.79
CA ASP A 364 -3.23 7.06 -5.50
C ASP A 364 -3.09 5.64 -4.92
N LEU A 365 -1.86 5.17 -4.68
CA LEU A 365 -1.63 3.86 -4.07
C LEU A 365 -2.27 3.76 -2.68
N SER A 366 -2.14 4.82 -1.87
CA SER A 366 -2.77 4.87 -0.55
C SER A 366 -4.30 4.84 -0.63
N GLU A 367 -4.90 5.52 -1.60
CA GLU A 367 -6.35 5.48 -1.84
C GLU A 367 -6.85 4.11 -2.36
N VAL A 368 -6.01 3.39 -3.11
CA VAL A 368 -6.28 1.98 -3.50
C VAL A 368 -6.35 1.10 -2.25
N TYR A 369 -5.39 1.22 -1.33
CA TYR A 369 -5.44 0.50 -0.05
C TYR A 369 -6.66 0.89 0.79
N GLU A 370 -6.98 2.17 0.89
CA GLU A 370 -8.14 2.67 1.63
C GLU A 370 -9.47 2.12 1.07
N ALA A 371 -9.57 2.00 -0.26
CA ALA A 371 -10.73 1.42 -0.92
C ALA A 371 -10.87 -0.09 -0.64
N PHE A 372 -9.75 -0.82 -0.65
CA PHE A 372 -9.69 -2.23 -0.26
C PHE A 372 -10.14 -2.41 1.19
N ALA A 373 -9.53 -1.67 2.12
CA ALA A 373 -9.77 -1.77 3.54
C ALA A 373 -11.23 -1.43 3.89
N SER A 374 -11.74 -0.32 3.36
CA SER A 374 -13.13 0.11 3.61
C SER A 374 -14.17 -0.91 3.11
N GLU A 375 -13.89 -1.60 2.00
CA GLU A 375 -14.81 -2.62 1.47
C GLU A 375 -14.80 -3.89 2.34
N LEU A 376 -13.65 -4.31 2.87
CA LEU A 376 -13.57 -5.41 3.82
C LEU A 376 -14.32 -5.08 5.13
N GLU A 377 -14.09 -3.89 5.68
CA GLU A 377 -14.66 -3.44 6.96
C GLU A 377 -16.19 -3.37 6.89
N LYS A 378 -16.72 -2.89 5.75
CA LYS A 378 -18.16 -2.90 5.47
C LYS A 378 -18.77 -4.31 5.52
N ASN A 379 -17.98 -5.34 5.22
CA ASN A 379 -18.39 -6.74 5.22
C ASN A 379 -17.95 -7.49 6.50
N GLY A 380 -17.51 -6.77 7.53
CA GLY A 380 -17.20 -7.34 8.84
C GLY A 380 -15.79 -7.90 9.02
N TYR A 381 -14.87 -7.62 8.08
CA TYR A 381 -13.47 -8.01 8.18
C TYR A 381 -12.59 -6.77 8.35
N ALA A 382 -11.72 -6.77 9.36
CA ALA A 382 -10.70 -5.72 9.49
C ALA A 382 -9.64 -5.86 8.38
N ALA A 383 -8.95 -4.77 8.07
CA ALA A 383 -7.83 -4.75 7.13
C ALA A 383 -6.52 -4.33 7.82
N MET A 384 -5.40 -4.82 7.30
CA MET A 384 -4.04 -4.50 7.71
C MET A 384 -3.19 -4.19 6.49
N LEU A 385 -2.21 -3.31 6.65
CA LEU A 385 -1.24 -3.00 5.60
C LEU A 385 0.01 -3.85 5.80
N TYR A 386 0.37 -4.67 4.82
CA TYR A 386 1.68 -5.30 4.77
C TYR A 386 2.62 -4.49 3.89
N SER A 387 3.84 -4.23 4.37
CA SER A 387 4.91 -3.63 3.58
C SER A 387 6.24 -3.67 4.34
N SER A 388 7.35 -3.55 3.62
CA SER A 388 8.67 -3.38 4.25
C SER A 388 8.84 -1.99 4.88
N LYS A 389 9.73 -1.87 5.87
CA LYS A 389 10.06 -0.61 6.56
C LYS A 389 10.26 0.54 5.57
N ASN A 390 11.14 0.34 4.59
CA ASN A 390 11.53 1.38 3.64
C ASN A 390 10.30 1.92 2.86
N PHE A 391 9.42 1.02 2.42
CA PHE A 391 8.22 1.43 1.68
C PHE A 391 7.13 1.99 2.61
N LEU A 392 7.03 1.52 3.86
CA LEU A 392 6.14 2.12 4.87
C LEU A 392 6.48 3.59 5.14
N GLU A 393 7.77 3.94 5.12
CA GLU A 393 8.23 5.29 5.38
C GLU A 393 8.19 6.19 4.13
N LEU A 394 8.39 5.62 2.94
CA LEU A 394 8.50 6.39 1.69
C LEU A 394 7.22 6.45 0.85
N PHE A 395 6.38 5.41 0.87
CA PHE A 395 5.28 5.23 -0.10
C PHE A 395 3.88 5.15 0.52
N TRP A 396 3.75 4.93 1.83
CA TRP A 396 2.45 4.66 2.43
C TRP A 396 1.94 5.79 3.31
N GLU A 397 0.74 6.27 2.99
CA GLU A 397 -0.06 7.15 3.86
C GLU A 397 -1.10 6.30 4.63
N ASN A 398 -0.74 5.74 5.79
CA ASN A 398 -1.69 4.96 6.61
C ASN A 398 -2.66 5.87 7.39
N LYS A 399 -3.51 6.61 6.67
CA LYS A 399 -4.34 7.74 7.16
C LYS A 399 -5.28 7.41 8.32
N ASN A 400 -5.68 6.15 8.44
CA ASN A 400 -6.63 5.68 9.45
C ASN A 400 -5.95 4.83 10.54
N ASN A 401 -4.62 4.83 10.60
CA ASN A 401 -3.81 4.10 11.57
C ASN A 401 -4.26 2.63 11.68
N ARG A 402 -4.53 2.00 10.53
CA ARG A 402 -4.86 0.57 10.52
C ARG A 402 -3.64 -0.24 10.94
N PRO A 403 -3.82 -1.45 11.49
CA PRO A 403 -2.71 -2.34 11.83
C PRO A 403 -1.72 -2.47 10.68
N VAL A 404 -0.44 -2.58 11.02
CA VAL A 404 0.66 -2.76 10.06
C VAL A 404 1.32 -4.11 10.30
N TRP A 405 1.50 -4.89 9.23
CA TRP A 405 2.39 -6.03 9.19
C TRP A 405 3.71 -5.58 8.56
N LEU A 406 4.68 -5.30 9.40
CA LEU A 406 5.98 -4.74 9.04
C LEU A 406 6.91 -5.87 8.57
N ALA A 407 7.51 -5.74 7.39
CA ALA A 407 8.69 -6.53 7.02
C ALA A 407 9.97 -5.73 7.30
N HIS A 408 10.82 -6.26 8.19
CA HIS A 408 12.13 -5.69 8.47
C HIS A 408 13.06 -6.73 9.09
N TYR A 409 14.01 -7.24 8.30
CA TYR A 409 14.79 -8.43 8.66
C TYR A 409 16.04 -8.08 9.47
N VAL A 410 15.83 -7.61 10.70
CA VAL A 410 16.88 -7.16 11.63
C VAL A 410 16.60 -7.63 13.05
N GLU A 411 17.58 -7.55 13.96
CA GLU A 411 17.44 -7.89 15.39
C GLU A 411 16.66 -6.84 16.20
N GLU A 412 16.69 -5.58 15.80
CA GLU A 412 15.90 -4.50 16.41
C GLU A 412 15.42 -3.57 15.30
N THR A 413 14.09 -3.44 15.17
CA THR A 413 13.53 -2.61 14.10
C THR A 413 13.77 -1.13 14.39
N THR A 414 14.26 -0.40 13.39
CA THR A 414 14.36 1.06 13.39
C THR A 414 13.10 1.73 12.83
N TYR A 415 12.02 0.98 12.59
CA TYR A 415 10.73 1.54 12.19
C TYR A 415 10.11 2.29 13.36
N GLU A 416 9.85 3.59 13.19
CA GLU A 416 9.31 4.45 14.25
C GLU A 416 7.78 4.36 14.38
N GLY A 417 7.09 3.77 13.39
CA GLY A 417 5.65 3.59 13.40
C GLY A 417 5.19 2.40 14.25
N ASP A 418 3.91 2.40 14.59
CA ASP A 418 3.27 1.26 15.24
C ASP A 418 3.16 0.08 14.27
N TRP A 419 3.50 -1.12 14.75
CA TRP A 419 3.37 -2.37 13.99
C TRP A 419 2.56 -3.37 14.82
N TYR A 420 1.72 -4.16 14.16
CA TYR A 420 0.89 -5.19 14.78
C TYR A 420 1.51 -6.58 14.64
N ILE A 421 2.07 -6.88 13.46
CA ILE A 421 2.89 -8.07 13.20
C ILE A 421 4.22 -7.58 12.64
N TRP A 422 5.31 -8.23 13.03
CA TRP A 422 6.64 -7.97 12.48
C TRP A 422 7.20 -9.25 11.85
N GLN A 423 7.35 -9.26 10.53
CA GLN A 423 8.09 -10.26 9.77
C GLN A 423 9.59 -9.96 9.85
N ARG A 424 10.34 -10.91 10.41
CA ARG A 424 11.73 -10.69 10.82
C ARG A 424 12.74 -11.52 10.05
N CYS A 425 12.27 -12.56 9.37
CA CYS A 425 13.13 -13.53 8.73
C CYS A 425 12.37 -14.11 7.54
N GLY A 426 13.00 -14.14 6.37
CA GLY A 426 12.49 -14.84 5.18
C GLY A 426 13.16 -16.19 4.91
N THR A 427 14.01 -16.65 5.84
CA THR A 427 14.90 -17.82 5.69
C THR A 427 14.69 -18.85 6.80
N GLY A 428 13.54 -18.79 7.48
CA GLY A 428 13.24 -19.62 8.64
C GLY A 428 13.03 -21.09 8.30
N ARG A 429 13.13 -21.95 9.31
CA ARG A 429 12.75 -23.37 9.24
C ARG A 429 11.87 -23.77 10.41
N ILE A 430 10.88 -24.60 10.13
CA ILE A 430 9.98 -25.16 11.13
C ILE A 430 9.60 -26.58 10.74
N ASP A 431 9.48 -27.46 11.74
CA ASP A 431 8.95 -28.79 11.53
C ASP A 431 7.55 -28.74 10.90
N GLY A 432 7.33 -29.63 9.93
CA GLY A 432 6.09 -29.68 9.15
C GLY A 432 6.13 -28.94 7.80
N ILE A 433 7.18 -28.14 7.52
CA ILE A 433 7.38 -27.46 6.24
C ILE A 433 8.69 -27.89 5.59
N ASN A 434 8.63 -28.25 4.30
CA ASN A 434 9.82 -28.59 3.53
C ASN A 434 10.35 -27.35 2.78
N GLY A 435 11.26 -26.60 3.40
CA GLY A 435 11.88 -25.43 2.77
C GLY A 435 11.97 -24.24 3.71
N ALA A 436 12.22 -23.07 3.14
CA ALA A 436 12.20 -21.81 3.88
C ALA A 436 10.76 -21.37 4.18
N VAL A 437 10.58 -20.72 5.32
CA VAL A 437 9.32 -20.09 5.71
C VAL A 437 9.60 -18.77 6.43
N ASP A 438 8.70 -17.82 6.23
CA ASP A 438 8.80 -16.50 6.83
C ASP A 438 8.38 -16.54 8.30
N LEU A 439 9.16 -15.90 9.18
CA LEU A 439 8.95 -15.92 10.63
C LEU A 439 8.46 -14.57 11.15
N ASN A 440 7.40 -14.63 11.94
CA ASN A 440 6.66 -13.47 12.40
C ASN A 440 6.57 -13.39 13.92
N VAL A 441 6.60 -12.17 14.44
CA VAL A 441 6.34 -11.84 15.83
C VAL A 441 5.05 -11.05 15.91
N LEU A 442 4.11 -11.48 16.73
CA LEU A 442 2.95 -10.67 17.08
C LEU A 442 3.33 -9.63 18.12
N GLN A 443 2.88 -8.40 17.97
CA GLN A 443 3.09 -7.36 18.98
C GLN A 443 2.50 -7.85 20.31
N GLY A 444 3.30 -7.82 21.38
CA GLY A 444 2.83 -8.13 22.73
C GLY A 444 1.90 -7.02 23.25
N GLU A 445 1.07 -7.36 24.24
CA GLU A 445 0.22 -6.37 24.94
C GLU A 445 1.01 -5.34 25.77
#